data_AF-A0A090WYS3-F1
#
_entry.id   AF-A0A090WYS3-F1
#
_cell.length_a   1.000
_cell.length_b   1.000
_cell.length_c   1.000
_cell.angle_alpha   90.00
_cell.angle_beta   90.00
_cell.angle_gamma   90.00
#
_symmetry.space_group_name_H-M   'P 1'
#
loop_
_entity.id
_entity.type
_entity.pdbx_description
1 polymer ?
#
loop_
_entity_poly.entity_id
_entity_poly.type
_entity_poly.pdbx_seq_one_letter_code
_entity_poly.pdbx_strand_id
1 'polypeptide(L)'
;MQVHALPLRLQAYERMAIFLERITPSKLLIRIAPTSSNKENYESLLIQSIEQEFEHNLSQQIYITDKCWNIITASKNATIQLIRKASLLEKTDTANKLREVVLTEMMDRLAPTDAALSYIKEEVSDLW
;
A
#
# COMPACT_ATOMS: atom_id res chain seq x y z
N MET A 1 15.28 -14.15 26.87
CA MET A 1 15.23 -12.99 25.95
C MET A 1 14.17 -13.13 24.85
N GLN A 2 13.89 -14.32 24.28
CA GLN A 2 12.90 -14.45 23.20
C GLN A 2 11.43 -14.24 23.61
N VAL A 3 11.03 -14.58 24.84
CA VAL A 3 9.62 -14.53 25.29
C VAL A 3 9.06 -13.10 25.38
N HIS A 4 9.90 -12.09 25.62
CA HIS A 4 9.44 -10.70 25.74
C HIS A 4 9.30 -9.96 24.40
N ALA A 5 9.86 -10.50 23.31
CA ALA A 5 9.83 -9.85 22.00
C ALA A 5 8.65 -10.28 21.13
N LEU A 6 8.04 -11.45 21.39
CA LEU A 6 6.94 -11.98 20.57
C LEU A 6 5.74 -11.00 20.46
N PRO A 7 5.27 -10.35 21.55
CA PRO A 7 4.19 -9.36 21.43
C PRO A 7 4.55 -8.16 20.55
N LEU A 8 5.80 -7.67 20.63
CA LEU A 8 6.28 -6.56 19.81
C LEU A 8 6.37 -6.94 18.33
N ARG A 9 6.79 -8.17 18.03
CA ARG A 9 6.83 -8.68 16.65
C ARG A 9 5.43 -8.77 16.07
N LEU A 10 4.48 -9.39 16.77
CA LEU A 10 3.09 -9.49 16.32
C LEU A 10 2.47 -8.10 16.07
N GLN A 11 2.70 -7.16 16.98
CA GLN A 11 2.25 -5.78 16.80
C GLN A 11 2.84 -5.11 15.54
N ALA A 12 4.12 -5.37 15.23
CA ALA A 12 4.74 -4.85 14.03
C ALA A 12 4.09 -5.44 12.75
N TYR A 13 3.83 -6.75 12.71
CA TYR A 13 3.11 -7.37 11.59
C TYR A 13 1.68 -6.83 11.44
N GLU A 14 0.95 -6.62 12.54
CA GLU A 14 -0.38 -5.99 12.51
C GLU A 14 -0.34 -4.58 11.91
N ARG A 15 0.62 -3.76 12.32
CA ARG A 15 0.81 -2.41 11.76
C ARG A 15 1.15 -2.45 10.27
N MET A 16 1.97 -3.41 9.83
CA MET A 16 2.26 -3.61 8.41
C MET A 16 1.04 -4.08 7.62
N ALA A 17 0.20 -4.96 8.19
CA ALA A 17 -1.06 -5.35 7.57
C ALA A 17 -1.99 -4.14 7.40
N ILE A 18 -2.13 -3.30 8.43
CA ILE A 18 -2.93 -2.06 8.36
C ILE A 18 -2.38 -1.11 7.29
N PHE A 19 -1.05 -0.94 7.22
CA PHE A 19 -0.41 -0.14 6.17
C PHE A 19 -0.80 -0.64 4.77
N LEU A 20 -0.65 -1.93 4.49
CA LEU A 20 -1.00 -2.54 3.20
C LEU A 20 -2.49 -2.36 2.86
N GLU A 21 -3.36 -2.54 3.85
CA GLU A 21 -4.80 -2.30 3.68
C GLU A 21 -5.12 -0.84 3.36
N ARG A 22 -4.40 0.10 3.97
CA ARG A 22 -4.58 1.53 3.74
C ARG A 22 -4.06 2.00 2.38
N ILE A 23 -3.02 1.38 1.85
CA ILE A 23 -2.48 1.73 0.52
C ILE A 23 -3.12 0.92 -0.61
N THR A 24 -3.94 -0.08 -0.30
CA THR A 24 -4.71 -0.84 -1.30
C THR A 24 -5.53 0.14 -2.15
N PRO A 25 -5.35 0.18 -3.50
CA PRO A 25 -5.82 1.32 -4.27
C PRO A 25 -7.33 1.57 -4.17
N SER A 26 -8.17 0.54 -4.15
CA SER A 26 -9.62 0.68 -3.97
C SER A 26 -9.99 1.36 -2.64
N LYS A 27 -9.29 1.01 -1.55
CA LYS A 27 -9.47 1.61 -0.22
C LYS A 27 -8.86 3.02 -0.13
N LEU A 28 -7.71 3.22 -0.76
CA LEU A 28 -7.03 4.52 -0.84
C LEU A 28 -7.91 5.56 -1.53
N LEU A 29 -8.50 5.22 -2.68
CA LEU A 29 -9.35 6.13 -3.46
C LEU A 29 -10.67 6.49 -2.77
N ILE A 30 -11.15 5.66 -1.84
CA ILE A 30 -12.31 5.97 -1.00
C ILE A 30 -11.93 6.98 0.08
N ARG A 31 -10.78 6.77 0.75
CA ARG A 31 -10.30 7.61 1.84
C ARG A 31 -9.84 8.98 1.36
N ILE A 32 -9.31 9.06 0.16
CA ILE A 32 -8.66 10.26 -0.37
C ILE A 32 -9.42 10.76 -1.60
N ALA A 33 -10.31 11.72 -1.35
CA ALA A 33 -11.04 12.41 -2.40
C ALA A 33 -10.16 13.46 -3.11
N PRO A 34 -10.35 13.68 -4.41
CA PRO A 34 -9.65 14.74 -5.12
C PRO A 34 -10.09 16.13 -4.62
N THR A 35 -9.12 17.04 -4.51
CA THR A 35 -9.35 18.45 -4.12
C THR A 35 -9.57 19.38 -5.30
N SER A 36 -9.30 18.90 -6.53
CA SER A 36 -9.52 19.62 -7.79
C SER A 36 -9.74 18.62 -8.94
N SER A 37 -10.10 19.11 -10.12
CA SER A 37 -10.23 18.29 -11.32
C SER A 37 -8.89 17.92 -11.97
N ASN A 38 -7.80 18.59 -11.61
CA ASN A 38 -6.48 18.35 -12.17
C ASN A 38 -5.95 16.97 -11.72
N LYS A 39 -5.61 16.12 -12.70
CA LYS A 39 -5.18 14.74 -12.44
C LYS A 39 -3.81 14.66 -11.79
N GLU A 40 -2.88 15.54 -12.15
CA GLU A 40 -1.50 15.53 -11.65
C GLU A 40 -1.46 15.86 -10.15
N ASN A 41 -2.29 16.83 -9.73
CA ASN A 41 -2.48 17.18 -8.33
C ASN A 41 -3.04 16.00 -7.54
N TYR A 42 -4.02 15.28 -8.10
CA TYR A 42 -4.62 14.14 -7.43
C TYR A 42 -3.67 12.93 -7.36
N GLU A 43 -2.94 12.64 -8.44
CA GLU A 43 -1.86 11.65 -8.46
C GLU A 43 -0.84 11.94 -7.36
N SER A 44 -0.34 13.18 -7.29
CA SER A 44 0.62 13.61 -6.28
C SER A 44 0.08 13.43 -4.86
N LEU A 45 -1.19 13.81 -4.63
CA LEU A 45 -1.87 13.62 -3.34
C LEU A 45 -1.93 12.14 -2.92
N LEU A 46 -2.29 11.24 -3.83
CA LEU A 46 -2.35 9.81 -3.56
C LEU A 46 -0.96 9.25 -3.21
N ILE A 47 0.06 9.59 -4.00
CA ILE A 47 1.44 9.13 -3.79
C ILE A 47 1.97 9.65 -2.45
N GLN A 48 1.79 10.94 -2.16
CA GLN A 48 2.22 11.54 -0.89
C GLN A 48 1.56 10.84 0.30
N SER A 49 0.28 10.49 0.18
CA SER A 49 -0.44 9.79 1.25
C SER A 49 0.05 8.36 1.48
N ILE A 50 0.48 7.67 0.42
CA ILE A 50 1.13 6.35 0.54
C ILE A 50 2.48 6.49 1.26
N GLU A 51 3.29 7.48 0.87
CA GLU A 51 4.60 7.71 1.47
C GLU A 51 4.49 8.10 2.96
N GLN A 52 3.58 9.00 3.31
CA GLN A 52 3.34 9.38 4.71
C GLN A 52 2.91 8.20 5.59
N GLU A 53 2.02 7.34 5.08
CA GLU A 53 1.61 6.14 5.82
C GLU A 53 2.78 5.14 5.98
N PHE A 54 3.65 5.04 4.97
CA PHE A 54 4.86 4.21 5.04
C PHE A 54 5.85 4.77 6.08
N GLU A 55 6.14 6.07 6.03
CA GLU A 55 7.01 6.76 7.00
C GLU A 55 6.50 6.62 8.44
N HIS A 56 5.18 6.74 8.65
CA HIS A 56 4.55 6.55 9.96
C HIS A 56 4.80 5.15 10.55
N ASN A 57 4.99 4.15 9.70
CA ASN A 57 5.22 2.77 10.11
C ASN A 57 6.66 2.28 9.87
N LEU A 58 7.57 3.16 9.45
CA LEU A 58 8.96 2.79 9.10
C LEU A 58 9.69 2.10 10.25
N SER A 59 9.46 2.53 11.49
CA SER A 59 10.10 1.95 12.68
C SER A 59 9.76 0.47 12.91
N GLN A 60 8.66 -0.03 12.33
CA GLN A 60 8.24 -1.42 12.49
C GLN A 60 9.18 -2.41 11.79
N GLN A 61 9.99 -1.94 10.82
CA GLN A 61 10.90 -2.80 10.06
C GLN A 61 11.85 -3.63 10.95
N ILE A 62 12.21 -3.11 12.13
CA ILE A 62 13.21 -3.74 13.01
C ILE A 62 12.67 -5.01 13.71
N TYR A 63 11.37 -5.27 13.60
CA TYR A 63 10.69 -6.38 14.27
C TYR A 63 10.18 -7.47 13.30
N ILE A 64 10.30 -7.23 12.00
CA ILE A 64 9.91 -8.17 10.93
C ILE A 64 11.16 -8.65 10.20
N THR A 65 11.05 -9.72 9.42
CA THR A 65 12.21 -10.19 8.64
C THR A 65 12.49 -9.28 7.44
N ASP A 66 13.75 -9.23 7.01
CA ASP A 66 14.17 -8.50 5.80
C ASP A 66 13.37 -8.94 4.56
N LYS A 67 13.06 -10.24 4.47
CA LYS A 67 12.26 -10.79 3.38
C LYS A 67 10.84 -10.21 3.38
N CYS A 68 10.18 -10.17 4.55
CA CYS A 68 8.88 -9.52 4.71
C CYS A 68 8.93 -8.05 4.30
N TRP A 69 9.92 -7.34 4.83
CA TRP A 69 10.09 -5.91 4.61
C TRP A 69 10.31 -5.57 3.12
N ASN A 70 11.11 -6.38 2.42
CA ASN A 70 11.33 -6.24 0.98
C ASN A 70 10.04 -6.44 0.18
N ILE A 71 9.22 -7.43 0.54
CA ILE A 71 7.92 -7.69 -0.11
C ILE A 71 6.94 -6.53 0.14
N ILE A 72 6.89 -6.00 1.37
CA ILE A 72 6.06 -4.83 1.72
C ILE A 72 6.49 -3.60 0.90
N THR A 73 7.81 -3.34 0.84
CA THR A 73 8.37 -2.21 0.09
C THR A 73 8.11 -2.34 -1.40
N ALA A 74 8.28 -3.53 -1.97
CA ALA A 74 7.96 -3.82 -3.36
C ALA A 74 6.47 -3.58 -3.65
N SER A 75 5.59 -3.99 -2.75
CA SER A 75 4.13 -3.80 -2.87
C SER A 75 3.76 -2.32 -2.82
N LYS A 76 4.36 -1.52 -1.91
CA LYS A 76 4.22 -0.05 -1.90
C LYS A 76 4.59 0.55 -3.25
N ASN A 77 5.77 0.20 -3.76
CA ASN A 77 6.29 0.74 -5.01
C ASN A 77 5.42 0.36 -6.20
N ALA A 78 4.93 -0.89 -6.25
CA ALA A 78 4.03 -1.36 -7.29
C ALA A 78 2.69 -0.61 -7.28
N THR A 79 2.13 -0.31 -6.10
CA THR A 79 0.94 0.53 -5.96
C THR A 79 1.16 1.94 -6.51
N ILE A 80 2.28 2.58 -6.18
CA ILE A 80 2.64 3.90 -6.72
C ILE A 80 2.77 3.85 -8.25
N GLN A 81 3.41 2.81 -8.79
CA GLN A 81 3.58 2.64 -10.22
C GLN A 81 2.25 2.40 -10.95
N LEU A 82 1.30 1.69 -10.34
CA LEU A 82 -0.04 1.52 -10.88
C LEU A 82 -0.75 2.87 -11.03
N ILE A 83 -0.67 3.73 -10.01
CA ILE A 83 -1.27 5.08 -10.04
C ILE A 83 -0.61 5.93 -11.12
N ARG A 84 0.73 5.95 -11.20
CA ARG A 84 1.48 6.68 -12.24
C ARG A 84 1.09 6.25 -13.65
N LYS A 85 1.05 4.94 -13.90
CA LYS A 85 0.66 4.39 -15.20
C LYS A 85 -0.76 4.79 -15.59
N ALA A 86 -1.70 4.75 -14.65
CA ALA A 86 -3.07 5.17 -14.89
C ALA A 86 -3.17 6.66 -15.26
N SER A 87 -2.36 7.52 -14.62
CA SER A 87 -2.31 8.97 -14.88
C SER A 87 -1.71 9.31 -16.26
N LEU A 88 -0.74 8.52 -16.72
CA LEU A 88 -0.07 8.68 -18.01
C LEU A 88 -0.93 8.29 -19.23
N LEU A 89 -2.04 7.57 -19.04
CA LEU A 89 -2.90 7.23 -20.17
C LEU A 89 -3.53 8.49 -20.77
N GLU A 90 -3.54 8.61 -22.09
CA GLU A 90 -4.11 9.76 -22.81
C GLU A 90 -5.58 10.01 -22.45
N LYS A 91 -6.33 8.93 -22.22
CA LYS A 91 -7.76 8.97 -21.82
C LYS A 91 -7.99 9.46 -20.38
N THR A 92 -6.93 9.58 -19.58
CA THR A 92 -7.01 10.06 -18.19
C THR A 92 -6.73 11.54 -18.21
N ASP A 93 -7.78 12.37 -18.25
CA ASP A 93 -7.69 13.82 -18.37
C ASP A 93 -8.09 14.57 -17.08
N THR A 94 -8.79 13.88 -16.17
CA THR A 94 -9.29 14.43 -14.92
C THR A 94 -8.98 13.53 -13.73
N ALA A 95 -9.02 14.12 -12.53
CA ALA A 95 -8.87 13.38 -11.28
C ALA A 95 -9.92 12.26 -11.13
N ASN A 96 -11.18 12.51 -11.51
CA ASN A 96 -12.22 11.48 -11.47
C ASN A 96 -11.94 10.37 -12.50
N LYS A 97 -11.46 10.73 -13.69
CA LYS A 97 -11.09 9.72 -14.69
C LYS A 97 -9.92 8.86 -14.21
N LEU A 98 -8.95 9.43 -13.50
CA LEU A 98 -7.86 8.69 -12.87
C LEU A 98 -8.39 7.64 -11.88
N ARG A 99 -9.40 7.99 -11.06
CA ARG A 99 -10.04 7.03 -10.13
C ARG A 99 -10.64 5.86 -10.89
N GLU A 100 -11.42 6.14 -11.93
CA GLU A 100 -12.05 5.10 -12.76
C GLU A 100 -11.01 4.17 -13.38
N VAL A 101 -9.95 4.73 -13.96
CA VAL A 101 -8.90 3.94 -14.61
C VAL A 101 -8.17 3.07 -13.59
N VAL A 102 -7.79 3.60 -12.43
CA VAL A 102 -7.15 2.83 -11.35
C VAL A 102 -8.06 1.68 -10.89
N LEU A 103 -9.36 1.94 -10.68
CA LEU A 103 -10.31 0.89 -10.29
C LEU A 103 -10.50 -0.16 -11.38
N THR A 104 -10.48 0.23 -12.65
CA THR A 104 -10.58 -0.69 -13.79
C THR A 104 -9.39 -1.64 -13.83
N GLU A 105 -8.17 -1.11 -13.68
CA GLU A 105 -6.95 -1.94 -13.63
C GLU A 105 -6.96 -2.95 -12.46
N MET A 106 -7.66 -2.63 -11.36
CA MET A 106 -7.85 -3.54 -10.23
C MET A 106 -8.91 -4.63 -10.46
N MET A 107 -9.79 -4.49 -11.47
CA MET A 107 -10.74 -5.57 -11.79
C MET A 107 -10.05 -6.71 -12.53
N ASP A 108 -9.04 -6.39 -13.34
CA ASP A 108 -8.34 -7.36 -14.18
C ASP A 108 -7.13 -8.01 -13.48
N ARG A 109 -6.72 -7.49 -12.31
CA ARG A 109 -5.52 -7.91 -11.58
C ARG A 109 -5.71 -7.82 -10.07
N LEU A 110 -5.11 -8.76 -9.35
CA LEU A 110 -4.98 -8.69 -7.89
C LEU A 110 -4.24 -7.40 -7.47
N ALA A 111 -4.60 -6.85 -6.32
CA ALA A 111 -3.95 -5.65 -5.82
C ALA A 111 -2.48 -6.00 -5.49
N PRO A 112 -1.52 -5.07 -5.74
CA PRO A 112 -0.13 -5.32 -5.37
C PRO A 112 0.07 -5.64 -3.88
N THR A 113 -0.85 -5.16 -3.03
CA THR A 113 -0.87 -5.37 -1.58
C THR A 113 -1.27 -6.79 -1.16
N ASP A 114 -2.01 -7.53 -1.99
CA ASP A 114 -2.53 -8.86 -1.65
C ASP A 114 -1.41 -9.90 -1.44
N ALA A 115 -0.34 -9.80 -2.24
CA ALA A 115 0.83 -10.66 -2.12
C ALA A 115 1.56 -10.43 -0.79
N ALA A 116 1.73 -9.17 -0.38
CA ALA A 116 2.36 -8.85 0.91
C ALA A 116 1.48 -9.23 2.10
N LEU A 117 0.16 -9.03 2.01
CA LEU A 117 -0.78 -9.46 3.06
C LEU A 117 -0.77 -10.97 3.24
N SER A 118 -0.71 -11.72 2.15
CA SER A 118 -0.58 -13.19 2.19
C SER A 118 0.72 -13.61 2.86
N TYR A 119 1.83 -12.96 2.51
CA TYR A 119 3.13 -13.25 3.10
C TYR A 119 3.20 -12.92 4.60
N ILE A 120 2.61 -11.81 5.04
CA ILE A 120 2.49 -11.49 6.48
C ILE A 120 1.75 -12.61 7.23
N LYS A 121 0.66 -13.14 6.67
CA LYS A 121 -0.11 -14.22 7.31
C LYS A 121 0.71 -15.51 7.43
N GLU A 122 1.44 -15.87 6.37
CA GLU A 122 2.34 -17.03 6.36
C GLU A 122 3.39 -16.89 7.47
N GLU A 123 4.10 -15.76 7.49
CA GLU A 123 5.19 -15.54 8.44
C GLU A 123 4.72 -15.43 9.89
N VAL A 124 3.57 -14.81 10.14
CA VAL A 124 2.95 -14.80 11.48
C VAL A 124 2.56 -16.21 11.92
N SER A 125 2.10 -17.05 10.99
CA SER A 125 1.76 -18.44 11.29
C SER A 125 2.97 -19.30 11.65
N ASP A 126 4.17 -18.92 11.22
CA ASP A 126 5.43 -19.60 11.57
C ASP A 126 6.02 -19.12 12.91
N LEU A 127 5.43 -18.10 13.54
CA LEU A 127 5.89 -17.55 14.83
C LEU A 127 5.30 -18.26 16.05
N TRP A 128 4.34 -19.19 15.87
CA TRP A 128 3.68 -19.94 16.94
C TRP A 128 3.79 -21.46 16.78
#